data_AF-A0A1M3QZ52-F1
#
_entry.id   AF-A0A1M3QZ52-F1
#
_cell.length_a   1.000
_cell.length_b   1.000
_cell.length_c   1.000
_cell.angle_alpha   90.00
_cell.angle_beta   90.00
_cell.angle_gamma   90.00
#
_symmetry.space_group_name_H-M   'P 1'
#
loop_
_entity.id
_entity.type
_entity.pdbx_description
1 polymer ?
#
loop_
_entity_poly.entity_id
_entity_poly.type
_entity_poly.pdbx_seq_one_letter_code
_entity_poly.pdbx_strand_id
1 'polypeptide(L)' 'MENVSILTDFPKSEPQQYYKKIAENVSEEYTIYTGGNFIYISNTKNRTVRFTPANFKSVEISTDQISLWLERIQQKYPQF' A
#
# COMPACT_ATOMS: atom_id res chain seq x y z
N MET A 1 5.33 9.77 4.44
CA MET A 1 4.98 9.12 3.15
C MET A 1 5.27 10.12 2.07
N GLU A 2 6.04 9.74 1.07
CA GLU A 2 6.43 10.58 -0.05
C GLU A 2 5.84 10.02 -1.34
N ASN A 3 5.65 10.87 -2.35
CA ASN A 3 5.19 10.48 -3.69
C ASN A 3 3.88 9.66 -3.71
N VAL A 4 2.90 10.05 -2.89
CA VAL A 4 1.62 9.34 -2.76
C VAL A 4 0.77 9.51 -4.04
N SER A 5 0.31 8.40 -4.62
CA SER A 5 -0.56 8.32 -5.81
C SER A 5 -1.70 7.33 -5.57
N ILE A 6 -2.82 7.50 -6.28
CA ILE A 6 -3.95 6.55 -6.29
C ILE A 6 -3.99 5.84 -7.64
N LEU A 7 -4.13 4.52 -7.62
CA LEU A 7 -4.30 3.65 -8.78
C LEU A 7 -5.68 2.97 -8.69
N THR A 8 -6.29 2.66 -9.83
CA THR A 8 -7.63 2.01 -9.90
C THR A 8 -7.64 0.72 -10.70
N ASP A 9 -6.50 0.35 -11.26
CA ASP A 9 -6.27 -0.75 -12.20
C ASP A 9 -5.24 -1.76 -11.66
N PHE A 10 -4.54 -1.44 -10.57
CA PHE A 10 -3.69 -2.35 -9.82
C PHE A 10 -4.53 -3.37 -9.02
N PRO A 11 -4.10 -4.64 -8.88
CA PRO A 11 -2.87 -5.25 -9.43
C PRO A 11 -2.99 -5.76 -10.87
N LYS A 12 -4.16 -5.63 -11.53
CA LYS A 12 -4.40 -6.25 -12.84
C LYS A 12 -3.58 -5.65 -13.98
N SER A 13 -3.22 -4.37 -13.89
CA SER A 13 -2.44 -3.67 -14.91
C SER A 13 -0.92 -3.88 -14.80
N GLU A 14 -0.44 -4.40 -13.67
CA GLU A 14 0.98 -4.57 -13.43
C GLU A 14 1.37 -6.07 -13.46
N PRO A 15 2.47 -6.44 -14.13
CA PRO A 15 3.00 -7.79 -14.06
C PRO A 15 3.45 -8.15 -12.63
N GLN A 16 3.06 -9.33 -12.13
CA GLN A 16 3.42 -9.82 -10.79
C GLN A 16 4.93 -9.88 -10.52
N GLN A 17 5.78 -9.88 -11.55
CA GLN A 17 7.24 -9.83 -11.38
C GLN A 17 7.73 -8.49 -10.78
N TYR A 18 6.93 -7.43 -10.84
CA TYR A 18 7.31 -6.09 -10.37
C TYR A 18 6.83 -5.77 -8.94
N TYR A 19 6.01 -6.64 -8.35
CA TYR A 19 5.54 -6.46 -6.99
C TYR A 19 5.30 -7.79 -6.27
N LYS A 20 5.47 -7.79 -4.96
CA LYS A 20 5.26 -8.93 -4.09
C LYS A 20 4.14 -8.62 -3.12
N LYS A 21 3.16 -9.52 -3.00
CA LYS A 21 2.18 -9.47 -1.91
C LYS A 21 2.88 -9.81 -0.60
N ILE A 22 2.72 -8.97 0.41
CA ILE A 22 3.36 -9.17 1.73
C ILE A 22 2.34 -9.36 2.86
N ALA A 23 1.12 -8.86 2.68
CA ALA A 23 0.02 -9.07 3.62
C ALA A 23 -1.32 -9.05 2.88
N GLU A 24 -2.28 -9.80 3.38
CA GLU A 24 -3.66 -9.83 2.89
C GLU A 24 -4.63 -9.86 4.06
N ASN A 25 -5.85 -9.39 3.83
CA ASN A 25 -6.90 -9.25 4.85
C ASN A 25 -6.45 -8.40 6.06
N VAL A 26 -5.59 -7.41 5.82
CA VAL A 26 -5.20 -6.44 6.84
C VAL A 26 -6.43 -5.59 7.14
N SER A 27 -6.84 -5.55 8.41
CA SER A 27 -8.10 -4.92 8.83
C SER A 27 -9.30 -5.38 7.99
N GLU A 28 -9.30 -6.65 7.56
CA GLU A 28 -10.35 -7.30 6.76
C GLU A 28 -10.59 -6.74 5.35
N GLU A 29 -10.00 -5.59 4.99
CA GLU A 29 -10.33 -4.88 3.75
C GLU A 29 -9.12 -4.59 2.86
N TYR A 30 -7.90 -4.72 3.38
CA TYR A 30 -6.70 -4.27 2.67
C TYR A 30 -5.74 -5.42 2.33
N THR A 31 -5.15 -5.31 1.14
CA THR A 31 -4.05 -6.15 0.68
C THR A 31 -2.84 -5.28 0.41
N ILE A 32 -1.67 -5.70 0.89
CA ILE A 32 -0.44 -4.92 0.84
C ILE A 32 0.57 -5.61 -0.06
N TYR A 33 1.15 -4.81 -0.94
CA TYR A 33 2.20 -5.23 -1.85
C TYR A 33 3.41 -4.30 -1.72
N THR A 34 4.57 -4.82 -2.07
CA THR A 34 5.82 -4.07 -2.18
C THR A 34 6.41 -4.26 -3.57
N GLY A 35 7.04 -3.24 -4.14
CA GLY A 35 7.66 -3.36 -5.46
C GLY A 35 8.64 -2.22 -5.69
N GLY A 36 9.91 -2.54 -5.99
CA GLY A 36 10.98 -1.54 -6.01
C GLY A 36 11.06 -0.80 -4.68
N ASN A 37 10.90 0.53 -4.69
CA ASN A 37 10.86 1.40 -3.51
C ASN A 37 9.44 1.86 -3.14
N PHE A 38 8.43 1.10 -3.56
CA PHE A 38 7.02 1.45 -3.37
C PHE A 38 6.31 0.45 -2.46
N ILE A 39 5.41 1.00 -1.66
CA ILE A 39 4.36 0.28 -0.96
C ILE A 39 3.05 0.54 -1.71
N TYR A 40 2.26 -0.53 -1.87
CA TYR A 40 0.95 -0.51 -2.46
C TYR A 40 -0.04 -1.04 -1.42
N ILE A 41 -1.04 -0.25 -1.06
CA ILE A 41 -2.14 -0.68 -0.19
C ILE A 41 -3.40 -0.65 -1.04
N SER A 42 -3.94 -1.83 -1.34
CA SER A 42 -5.16 -1.99 -2.14
C SER A 42 -6.34 -2.34 -1.26
N ASN A 43 -7.47 -1.67 -1.45
CA ASN A 43 -8.73 -2.02 -0.80
C ASN A 43 -9.56 -2.99 -1.68
N THR A 44 -10.69 -3.44 -1.14
CA THR A 44 -11.67 -4.32 -1.83
C THR A 44 -12.35 -3.69 -3.04
N LYS A 45 -12.29 -2.35 -3.18
CA LYS A 45 -12.88 -1.59 -4.28
C LYS A 45 -11.92 -1.39 -5.45
N ASN A 46 -10.81 -2.15 -5.51
CA ASN A 46 -9.71 -1.97 -6.48
C ASN A 46 -9.11 -0.56 -6.48
N ARG A 47 -9.15 0.16 -5.36
CA ARG A 47 -8.38 1.39 -5.19
C ARG A 47 -7.09 1.04 -4.48
N THR A 48 -5.98 1.48 -5.05
CA THR A 48 -4.66 1.24 -4.47
C THR A 48 -3.96 2.56 -4.21
N VAL A 49 -3.51 2.77 -2.98
CA VAL A 49 -2.58 3.85 -2.67
C VAL A 49 -1.16 3.34 -2.87
N ARG A 50 -0.41 4.01 -3.74
CA ARG A 50 1.03 3.80 -3.93
C ARG A 50 1.80 4.94 -3.26
N PHE A 51 2.83 4.62 -2.50
CA PHE A 51 3.72 5.62 -1.91
C PHE A 51 5.11 5.07 -1.64
N THR A 52 6.06 5.96 -1.37
CA THR A 52 7.38 5.63 -0.86
C THR A 52 7.43 6.01 0.63
N PRO A 53 7.76 5.09 1.55
CA PRO A 53 7.99 5.46 2.93
C PRO A 53 9.37 6.11 3.07
N ALA A 54 9.48 7.04 4.02
CA ALA A 54 10.76 7.64 4.35
C ALA A 54 11.72 6.55 4.84
N ASN A 55 12.95 6.53 4.35
CA ASN A 55 13.96 5.52 4.66
C ASN A 55 13.53 4.07 4.38
N PHE A 56 12.87 3.81 3.24
CA PHE A 56 12.35 2.47 2.87
C PHE A 56 13.30 1.29 3.16
N LYS A 57 14.60 1.43 2.90
CA LYS A 57 15.60 0.38 3.14
C LYS A 57 15.75 -0.02 4.61
N SER A 58 15.37 0.86 5.53
CA SER A 58 15.43 0.66 6.98
C SER A 58 14.04 0.47 7.60
N VAL A 59 12.99 0.45 6.79
CA VAL A 59 11.62 0.23 7.27
C VAL A 59 11.41 -1.26 7.47
N GLU A 60 11.29 -1.66 8.73
CA GLU A 60 10.69 -2.94 9.06
C GLU A 60 9.18 -2.86 8.82
N ILE A 61 8.66 -3.71 7.93
CA ILE A 61 7.23 -3.74 7.63
C ILE A 61 6.53 -4.61 8.66
N SER A 62 6.20 -4.00 9.81
CA SER A 62 5.42 -4.60 10.88
C SER A 62 3.93 -4.26 10.77
N THR A 63 3.08 -4.99 11.50
CA THR A 63 1.64 -4.71 11.60
C THR A 63 1.37 -3.28 12.09
N ASP A 64 2.14 -2.79 13.07
CA ASP A 64 1.98 -1.43 13.58
C ASP A 64 2.33 -0.37 12.52
N GLN A 65 3.38 -0.63 11.75
CA GLN A 65 3.80 0.26 10.67
C GLN A 65 2.75 0.34 9.56
N ILE A 66 2.12 -0.80 9.25
CA ILE A 66 1.00 -0.91 8.32
C ILE A 66 -0.22 -0.13 8.84
N SER A 67 -0.59 -0.31 10.11
CA SER A 67 -1.71 0.41 10.73
C SER A 67 -1.51 1.92 10.69
N LEU A 68 -0.29 2.39 10.99
CA LEU A 68 0.06 3.81 10.87
C LEU A 68 -0.08 4.32 9.43
N TRP A 69 0.22 3.48 8.44
CA TRP A 69 0.03 3.87 7.05
C TRP A 69 -1.44 3.97 6.67
N LEU A 70 -2.25 3.01 7.09
CA LEU A 70 -3.69 3.03 6.86
C LEU A 70 -4.34 4.26 7.48
N GLU A 71 -4.00 4.59 8.73
CA GLU A 71 -4.50 5.79 9.40
C GLU A 71 -4.19 7.06 8.60
N ARG A 72 -2.94 7.22 8.15
CA ARG A 72 -2.52 8.37 7.33
C ARG A 72 -3.23 8.43 5.98
N ILE A 73 -3.49 7.27 5.37
CA ILE A 73 -4.23 7.18 4.12
C ILE A 73 -5.67 7.62 4.33
N GLN A 74 -6.34 7.12 5.38
CA GLN A 74 -7.73 7.48 5.70
C GLN A 74 -7.86 8.96 6.06
N GLN A 75 -6.90 9.54 6.79
CA GLN A 75 -6.87 10.97 7.06
C GLN A 75 -6.75 11.82 5.78
N LYS A 76 -5.93 11.38 4.81
CA LYS A 76 -5.72 12.11 3.55
C LYS A 76 -6.81 11.85 2.51
N TYR A 77 -7.38 10.64 2.52
CA TYR A 77 -8.38 10.15 1.60
C TYR A 77 -9.50 9.44 2.37
N PRO A 78 -10.45 10.17 2.99
CA PRO A 78 -11.50 9.58 3.82
C PRO A 78 -12.44 8.60 3.09
N GLN A 79 -12.40 8.61 1.75
CA GLN A 79 -13.19 7.74 0.87
C GLN A 79 -12.40 6.52 0.37
N PHE A 80 -11.14 6.39 0.79
CA PHE A 80 -10.31 5.21 0.51
C PHE A 80 -10.72 4.06 1.44
#